data_AF-A0A7W0Y0C3-F1
#
_entry.id   AF-A0A7W0Y0C3-F1
#
_cell.length_a   1.000
_cell.length_b   1.000
_cell.length_c   1.000
_cell.angle_alpha   90.00
_cell.angle_beta   90.00
_cell.angle_gamma   90.00
#
_symmetry.space_group_name_H-M   'P 1'
#
loop_
_entity.id
_entity.type
_entity.pdbx_description
1 polymer ?
#
loop_
_entity_poly.entity_id
_entity_poly.type
_entity_poly.pdbx_seq_one_letter_code
_entity_poly.pdbx_strand_id
1 'polypeptide(L)'
;MTSPSFDFQAPRLPANVRYVGPQLDDPDWADSDDWRPSGDLPLVLVATSSIFQDQSDLLRRAASGLGQLPVRAVLTTGRGVDPAEIHAPPNVRVLAAAPHSTILAEASVVVTHAGHGSVLKSLAAGVPMVCVCRWAATRKTTPYGCFASAPVSGSAKPHDQTRSPQPSG
;
A
#
# COMPACT_ATOMS: atom_id res chain seq x y z
N MET A 1 11.50 11.10 3.16
CA MET A 1 10.52 10.19 3.81
C MET A 1 9.19 10.92 3.93
N THR A 2 8.08 10.19 3.95
CA THR A 2 6.75 10.80 3.78
C THR A 2 6.24 11.50 5.04
N SER A 3 6.29 10.84 6.20
CA SER A 3 5.78 11.37 7.46
C SER A 3 6.44 10.62 8.63
N PRO A 4 6.61 11.25 9.81
CA PRO A 4 7.02 10.55 11.02
C PRO A 4 6.16 9.32 11.34
N SER A 5 4.88 9.35 11.01
CA SER A 5 3.95 8.22 11.25
C SER A 5 4.24 6.98 10.41
N PHE A 6 5.03 7.12 9.34
CA PHE A 6 5.46 6.05 8.44
C PHE A 6 6.94 5.70 8.63
N ASP A 7 7.54 6.15 9.73
CA ASP A 7 8.93 5.89 10.08
C ASP A 7 8.99 5.16 11.43
N PHE A 8 10.14 4.54 11.71
CA PHE A 8 10.41 4.07 13.06
C PHE A 8 10.46 5.27 14.00
N GLN A 9 10.11 5.06 15.27
CA GLN A 9 10.23 6.11 16.29
C GLN A 9 11.72 6.47 16.48
N ALA A 10 12.21 7.38 15.65
CA ALA A 10 13.54 7.94 15.76
C ALA A 10 13.50 9.05 16.82
N PRO A 11 14.30 8.96 17.90
CA PRO A 11 14.28 9.97 18.96
C PRO A 11 14.71 11.37 18.47
N ARG A 12 15.49 11.44 17.38
CA ARG A 12 15.81 12.69 16.67
C ARG A 12 16.29 12.40 15.25
N LEU A 13 15.79 13.15 14.28
CA LEU A 13 16.34 13.14 12.93
C LEU A 13 17.62 14.00 12.85
N PRO A 14 18.61 13.64 12.00
CA PRO A 14 19.72 14.51 11.67
C PRO A 14 19.26 15.89 11.16
N ALA A 15 20.05 16.93 11.41
CA ALA A 15 19.68 18.32 11.11
C ALA A 15 19.40 18.57 9.61
N ASN A 16 19.89 17.71 8.73
CA ASN A 16 19.74 17.76 7.28
C ASN A 16 18.63 16.85 6.73
N VAL A 17 17.82 16.19 7.57
CA VAL A 17 16.71 15.33 7.12
C VAL A 17 15.37 16.02 7.35
N ARG A 18 14.50 15.98 6.34
CA ARG A 18 13.13 16.52 6.41
C ARG A 18 12.15 15.48 5.87
N TYR A 19 10.99 15.37 6.53
CA TYR A 19 9.83 14.74 5.93
C TYR A 19 9.19 15.73 4.96
N VAL A 20 8.88 15.29 3.74
CA VAL A 20 8.40 16.16 2.65
C VAL A 20 7.01 15.77 2.16
N GLY A 21 6.33 14.86 2.86
CA GLY A 21 5.03 14.35 2.43
C GLY A 21 5.14 13.25 1.36
N PRO A 22 3.98 12.72 0.91
CA PRO A 22 3.92 11.73 -0.13
C PRO A 22 4.29 12.32 -1.50
N GLN A 23 4.93 11.51 -2.34
CA GLN A 23 5.06 11.82 -3.76
C GLN A 23 3.88 11.16 -4.48
N LEU A 24 2.91 11.98 -4.88
CA LEU A 24 1.64 11.52 -5.44
C LEU A 24 1.60 11.58 -6.96
N ASP A 25 2.51 12.34 -7.57
CA ASP A 25 2.59 12.51 -9.01
C ASP A 25 2.73 11.16 -9.70
N ASP A 26 2.04 11.02 -10.83
CA ASP A 26 2.27 9.92 -11.74
C ASP A 26 3.52 10.24 -12.57
N PRO A 27 4.37 9.24 -12.82
CA PRO A 27 5.55 9.48 -13.64
C PRO A 27 5.14 9.63 -15.11
N ASP A 28 5.88 10.42 -15.88
CA ASP A 28 5.58 10.72 -17.29
C ASP A 28 5.41 9.47 -18.19
N TRP A 29 5.99 8.33 -17.81
CA TRP A 29 5.85 7.07 -18.54
C TRP A 29 4.54 6.32 -18.24
N ALA A 30 3.69 6.84 -17.35
CA ALA A 30 2.39 6.28 -16.99
C ALA A 30 1.23 7.01 -17.68
N ASP A 31 1.42 7.42 -18.93
CA ASP A 31 0.49 8.24 -19.72
C ASP A 31 -0.41 7.40 -20.66
N SER A 32 -0.81 6.20 -20.20
CA SER A 32 -1.69 5.35 -21.01
C SER A 32 -3.13 5.79 -20.86
N ASP A 33 -3.72 6.41 -21.89
CA ASP A 33 -5.13 6.82 -21.91
C ASP A 33 -6.11 5.63 -22.02
N ASP A 34 -5.67 4.53 -22.62
CA ASP A 34 -6.48 3.32 -22.81
C ASP A 34 -6.44 2.39 -21.58
N TRP A 35 -6.47 2.97 -20.38
CA TRP A 35 -6.45 2.23 -19.13
C TRP A 35 -7.82 1.76 -18.67
N ARG A 36 -8.89 2.45 -19.09
CA ARG A 36 -10.22 2.32 -18.50
C ARG A 36 -11.02 1.17 -19.13
N PRO A 37 -11.31 0.08 -18.41
CA PRO A 37 -12.18 -0.99 -18.93
C PRO A 37 -13.62 -0.49 -19.06
N SER A 38 -14.36 -0.94 -20.07
CA SER A 38 -15.75 -0.55 -20.31
C SER A 38 -16.72 -1.11 -19.26
N GLY A 39 -17.85 -0.42 -19.07
CA GLY A 39 -18.94 -0.82 -18.16
C GLY A 39 -18.90 -0.11 -16.80
N ASP A 40 -19.89 -0.43 -15.95
CA ASP A 40 -20.17 0.31 -14.70
C ASP A 40 -19.91 -0.51 -13.43
N LEU A 41 -19.37 -1.73 -13.56
CA LEU A 41 -19.03 -2.57 -12.42
C LEU A 41 -17.90 -1.92 -11.58
N PRO A 42 -17.79 -2.27 -10.28
CA PRO A 42 -16.73 -1.77 -9.41
C PRO A 42 -15.35 -1.95 -10.03
N LEU A 43 -14.50 -0.92 -9.90
CA LEU A 43 -13.15 -0.92 -10.46
C LEU A 43 -12.12 -1.35 -9.41
N VAL A 44 -11.29 -2.33 -9.75
CA VAL A 44 -10.18 -2.81 -8.92
C VAL A 44 -8.86 -2.41 -9.56
N LEU A 45 -8.02 -1.68 -8.82
CA LEU A 45 -6.64 -1.44 -9.22
C LEU A 45 -5.72 -2.50 -8.61
N VAL A 46 -4.95 -3.21 -9.42
CA VAL A 46 -3.85 -4.06 -8.97
C VAL A 46 -2.54 -3.35 -9.27
N ALA A 47 -1.87 -2.90 -8.21
CA ALA A 47 -0.63 -2.13 -8.30
C ALA A 47 0.50 -2.76 -7.48
N THR A 48 1.53 -3.25 -8.17
CA THR A 48 2.80 -3.66 -7.57
C THR A 48 3.85 -2.54 -7.75
N SER A 49 4.92 -2.57 -6.95
CA SER A 49 6.00 -1.58 -7.07
C SER A 49 6.58 -1.58 -8.49
N SER A 50 7.13 -0.45 -8.91
CA SER A 50 7.78 -0.29 -10.20
C SER A 50 9.11 -1.05 -10.32
N ILE A 51 9.64 -1.56 -9.21
CA ILE A 51 10.86 -2.37 -9.13
C ILE A 51 10.48 -3.86 -9.14
N PHE A 52 11.16 -4.67 -9.95
CA PHE A 52 10.93 -6.11 -9.98
C PHE A 52 11.21 -6.74 -8.62
N GLN A 53 10.18 -7.30 -8.00
CA GLN A 53 10.29 -8.05 -6.76
C GLN A 53 9.80 -9.49 -6.94
N ASP A 54 10.00 -10.11 -8.11
CA ASP A 54 9.44 -11.44 -8.42
C ASP A 54 7.90 -11.46 -8.29
N GLN A 55 7.25 -10.40 -8.78
CA GLN A 55 5.81 -10.15 -8.61
C GLN A 55 4.91 -10.91 -9.58
N SER A 56 5.47 -11.69 -10.50
CA SER A 56 4.73 -12.37 -11.57
C SER A 56 3.67 -13.33 -11.04
N ASP A 57 3.94 -14.09 -9.96
CA ASP A 57 2.95 -15.00 -9.35
C ASP A 57 1.78 -14.22 -8.74
N LEU A 58 2.04 -13.10 -8.05
CA LEU A 58 1.00 -12.24 -7.51
C LEU A 58 0.12 -11.68 -8.62
N LEU A 59 0.71 -11.16 -9.68
CA LEU A 59 -0.02 -10.58 -10.81
C LEU A 59 -0.89 -11.63 -11.51
N ARG A 60 -0.36 -12.84 -11.76
CA ARG A 60 -1.11 -13.95 -12.37
C ARG A 60 -2.28 -14.40 -11.50
N ARG A 61 -2.07 -14.55 -10.18
CA ARG A 61 -3.14 -14.93 -9.24
C ARG A 61 -4.19 -13.85 -9.11
N ALA A 62 -3.78 -12.58 -9.05
CA ALA A 62 -4.70 -11.45 -9.01
C ALA A 62 -5.58 -11.42 -10.27
N ALA A 63 -4.98 -11.53 -11.46
CA ALA A 63 -5.72 -11.60 -12.72
C ALA A 63 -6.71 -12.77 -12.74
N SER A 64 -6.27 -13.98 -12.35
CA SER A 64 -7.12 -15.18 -12.33
C SER A 64 -8.28 -15.08 -11.32
N GLY A 65 -8.04 -14.53 -10.14
CA GLY A 65 -9.07 -14.34 -9.12
C GLY A 65 -10.09 -13.26 -9.52
N LEU A 66 -9.62 -12.13 -10.05
CA LEU A 66 -10.48 -11.03 -10.51
C LEU A 66 -11.33 -11.43 -11.72
N GLY A 67 -10.84 -12.36 -12.55
CA GLY A 67 -11.62 -12.94 -13.65
C GLY A 67 -12.88 -13.68 -13.23
N GLN A 68 -12.98 -14.08 -11.95
CA GLN A 68 -14.12 -14.84 -11.41
C GLN A 68 -15.12 -13.95 -10.68
N LEU A 69 -14.86 -12.64 -10.61
CA LEU A 69 -15.66 -11.69 -9.85
C LEU A 69 -16.37 -10.71 -10.80
N PRO A 70 -17.56 -10.20 -10.42
CA PRO A 70 -18.30 -9.20 -11.20
C PRO A 70 -17.68 -7.81 -11.02
N VAL A 71 -16.44 -7.63 -11.46
CA VAL A 71 -15.66 -6.40 -11.34
C VAL A 71 -14.96 -6.09 -12.65
N ARG A 72 -14.55 -4.84 -12.83
CA ARG A 72 -13.56 -4.43 -13.83
C ARG A 72 -12.22 -4.27 -13.13
N ALA A 73 -11.12 -4.65 -13.75
CA ALA A 73 -9.81 -4.52 -13.15
C ALA A 73 -8.79 -3.88 -14.09
N VAL A 74 -7.92 -3.07 -13.49
CA VAL A 74 -6.71 -2.53 -14.13
C VAL A 74 -5.52 -3.06 -13.35
N LEU A 75 -4.63 -3.74 -14.04
CA LEU A 75 -3.45 -4.36 -13.46
C LEU A 75 -2.22 -3.75 -14.10
N THR A 76 -1.42 -3.06 -13.30
CA THR A 76 -0.16 -2.48 -13.76
C THR A 76 1.02 -3.37 -13.36
N THR A 77 1.79 -3.86 -14.33
CA THR A 77 2.91 -4.78 -14.10
C THR A 77 4.22 -4.08 -13.70
N GLY A 78 4.33 -2.79 -14.00
CA GLY A 78 5.55 -2.01 -13.87
C GLY A 78 6.59 -2.39 -14.93
N ARG A 79 7.84 -1.97 -14.73
CA ARG A 79 8.94 -2.23 -15.69
C ARG A 79 9.55 -3.63 -15.56
N GLY A 80 9.22 -4.36 -14.50
CA GLY A 80 9.84 -5.64 -14.18
C GLY A 80 9.18 -6.86 -14.82
N VAL A 81 7.96 -6.73 -15.33
CA VAL A 81 7.19 -7.85 -15.88
C VAL A 81 6.52 -7.37 -17.17
N ASP A 82 6.72 -8.10 -18.27
CA ASP A 82 6.03 -7.83 -19.52
C ASP A 82 4.53 -8.11 -19.35
N PRO A 83 3.63 -7.14 -19.62
CA PRO A 83 2.19 -7.35 -19.65
C PRO A 83 1.75 -8.59 -20.44
N ALA A 84 2.44 -8.92 -21.54
CA ALA A 84 2.11 -10.07 -22.38
C ALA A 84 2.28 -11.42 -21.67
N GLU A 85 3.05 -11.48 -20.58
CA GLU A 85 3.21 -12.69 -19.78
C GLU A 85 2.03 -12.99 -18.84
N ILE A 86 1.11 -12.03 -18.67
CA ILE A 86 -0.06 -12.16 -17.80
C ILE A 86 -1.27 -12.53 -18.64
N HIS A 87 -1.72 -13.78 -18.52
CA HIS A 87 -2.97 -14.20 -19.13
C HIS A 87 -4.16 -13.56 -18.41
N ALA A 88 -4.75 -12.55 -19.06
CA ALA A 88 -5.81 -11.72 -18.48
C ALA A 88 -7.20 -12.15 -18.98
N PRO A 89 -8.15 -12.37 -18.05
CA PRO A 89 -9.56 -12.50 -18.40
C PRO A 89 -10.12 -11.21 -19.03
N PRO A 90 -11.25 -11.26 -19.78
CA PRO A 90 -11.78 -10.10 -20.52
C PRO A 90 -12.09 -8.85 -19.68
N ASN A 91 -12.37 -9.03 -18.40
CA ASN A 91 -12.66 -7.94 -17.45
C ASN A 91 -11.40 -7.36 -16.79
N VAL A 92 -10.21 -7.89 -17.09
CA VAL A 92 -8.93 -7.46 -16.53
C VAL A 92 -8.07 -6.86 -17.63
N ARG A 93 -7.75 -5.57 -17.49
CA ARG A 93 -6.85 -4.86 -18.39
C ARG A 93 -5.45 -4.82 -17.80
N VAL A 94 -4.49 -5.40 -18.52
CA VAL A 94 -3.09 -5.49 -18.08
C VAL A 94 -2.26 -4.48 -18.86
N LEU A 95 -1.52 -3.64 -18.13
CA LEU A 95 -0.69 -2.58 -18.69
C LEU A 95 0.67 -2.55 -18.02
N ALA A 96 1.69 -2.09 -18.72
CA ALA A 96 2.99 -1.84 -18.10
C ALA A 96 2.90 -0.69 -17.09
N ALA A 97 2.13 0.34 -17.46
CA ALA A 97 1.97 1.58 -16.72
C ALA A 97 0.62 2.22 -17.02
N ALA A 98 0.05 2.93 -16.05
CA ALA A 98 -1.18 3.71 -16.20
C ALA A 98 -1.25 4.79 -15.10
N PRO A 99 -1.98 5.89 -15.31
CA PRO A 99 -2.02 7.00 -14.37
C PRO A 99 -2.80 6.60 -13.12
N HIS A 100 -2.09 6.22 -12.06
CA HIS A 100 -2.71 5.71 -10.83
C HIS A 100 -3.58 6.78 -10.16
N SER A 101 -3.26 8.07 -10.29
CA SER A 101 -4.09 9.15 -9.76
C SER A 101 -5.50 9.13 -10.36
N THR A 102 -5.61 9.02 -11.69
CA THR A 102 -6.89 8.95 -12.42
C THR A 102 -7.62 7.63 -12.12
N ILE A 103 -6.90 6.51 -12.06
CA ILE A 103 -7.51 5.22 -11.73
C ILE A 103 -8.08 5.22 -10.32
N LEU A 104 -7.33 5.76 -9.34
CA LEU A 104 -7.73 5.80 -7.94
C LEU A 104 -8.96 6.68 -7.69
N ALA A 105 -9.21 7.69 -8.53
CA ALA A 105 -10.44 8.48 -8.46
C ALA A 105 -11.71 7.66 -8.76
N GLU A 106 -11.57 6.53 -9.47
CA GLU A 106 -12.67 5.63 -9.83
C GLU A 106 -12.61 4.28 -9.11
N ALA A 107 -11.48 3.94 -8.50
CA ALA A 107 -11.24 2.63 -7.90
C ALA A 107 -12.07 2.44 -6.63
N SER A 108 -12.73 1.28 -6.52
CA SER A 108 -13.44 0.86 -5.32
C SER A 108 -12.50 0.19 -4.31
N VAL A 109 -11.41 -0.42 -4.79
CA VAL A 109 -10.41 -1.11 -3.96
C VAL A 109 -9.07 -1.24 -4.70
N VAL A 110 -7.97 -1.24 -3.96
CA VAL A 110 -6.62 -1.46 -4.47
C VAL A 110 -6.05 -2.77 -3.93
N VAL A 111 -5.60 -3.65 -4.82
CA VAL A 111 -4.78 -4.81 -4.45
C VAL A 111 -3.31 -4.44 -4.61
N THR A 112 -2.53 -4.53 -3.54
CA THR A 112 -1.12 -4.14 -3.57
C THR A 112 -0.26 -5.03 -2.69
N HIS A 113 1.03 -5.16 -3.02
CA HIS A 113 2.03 -5.79 -2.15
C HIS A 113 2.44 -4.92 -0.94
N ALA A 114 1.72 -3.82 -0.69
CA ALA A 114 1.99 -2.81 0.33
C ALA A 114 3.28 -1.99 0.10
N GLY A 115 3.64 -1.77 -1.16
CA GLY A 115 4.73 -0.85 -1.50
C GLY A 115 4.38 0.60 -1.12
N HIS A 116 5.37 1.32 -0.60
CA HIS A 116 5.21 2.67 -0.04
C HIS A 116 4.44 3.64 -0.95
N GLY A 117 4.77 3.69 -2.25
CA GLY A 117 4.09 4.56 -3.21
C GLY A 117 2.61 4.23 -3.39
N SER A 118 2.28 2.96 -3.64
CA SER A 118 0.90 2.50 -3.82
C SER A 118 0.06 2.71 -2.56
N VAL A 119 0.64 2.45 -1.37
CA VAL A 119 -0.02 2.68 -0.09
C VAL A 119 -0.37 4.15 0.09
N LEU A 120 0.60 5.04 -0.13
CA LEU A 120 0.37 6.47 0.05
C LEU A 120 -0.63 7.05 -0.95
N LYS A 121 -0.58 6.63 -2.22
CA LYS A 121 -1.56 7.05 -3.22
C LYS A 121 -2.97 6.57 -2.86
N SER A 122 -3.11 5.32 -2.43
CA SER A 122 -4.42 4.76 -2.02
C SER A 122 -4.99 5.47 -0.79
N LEU A 123 -4.15 5.73 0.22
CA LEU A 123 -4.55 6.49 1.41
C LEU A 123 -4.93 7.93 1.09
N ALA A 124 -4.17 8.60 0.21
CA ALA A 124 -4.48 9.95 -0.24
C ALA A 124 -5.81 10.02 -1.01
N ALA A 125 -6.14 8.98 -1.77
CA ALA A 125 -7.40 8.86 -2.50
C ALA A 125 -8.58 8.34 -1.63
N GLY A 126 -8.33 7.92 -0.38
CA GLY A 126 -9.35 7.33 0.50
C GLY A 126 -9.86 5.96 0.05
N VAL A 127 -9.08 5.23 -0.77
CA VAL A 127 -9.48 3.94 -1.34
C VAL A 127 -9.01 2.79 -0.44
N PRO A 128 -9.88 1.83 -0.07
CA PRO A 128 -9.48 0.68 0.74
C PRO A 128 -8.46 -0.20 0.01
N MET A 129 -7.60 -0.86 0.77
CA MET A 129 -6.52 -1.69 0.24
C MET A 129 -6.62 -3.14 0.70
N VAL A 130 -6.36 -4.08 -0.21
CA VAL A 130 -6.03 -5.48 0.07
C VAL A 130 -4.52 -5.62 -0.04
N CYS A 131 -3.86 -5.75 1.11
CA CYS A 131 -2.40 -5.85 1.20
C CYS A 131 -1.95 -7.31 1.13
N VAL A 132 -1.32 -7.70 0.02
CA VAL A 132 -0.73 -9.02 -0.16
C VAL A 132 0.78 -8.92 0.05
N CYS A 133 1.17 -8.78 1.32
CA CYS A 133 2.58 -8.68 1.70
C CYS A 133 3.26 -10.04 1.53
N ARG A 134 4.34 -10.10 0.75
CA ARG A 134 5.17 -11.30 0.73
C ARG A 134 6.07 -11.30 1.96
N TRP A 135 5.84 -12.27 2.85
CA TRP A 135 6.84 -12.67 3.82
C TRP A 135 7.95 -13.39 3.05
N ALA A 136 9.19 -12.90 3.11
CA ALA A 136 10.33 -13.73 2.72
C ALA A 136 10.32 -14.95 3.64
N ALA A 137 9.85 -16.09 3.14
CA ALA A 137 9.85 -17.34 3.87
C ALA A 137 11.27 -17.90 4.00
N THR A 138 12.16 -17.21 4.70
CA THR A 138 13.19 -17.91 5.47
C THR A 138 12.47 -18.56 6.64
N ARG A 139 12.19 -19.87 6.50
CA ARG A 139 11.72 -20.73 7.58
C ARG A 139 12.71 -20.69 8.74
N LYS A 140 12.54 -19.75 9.67
CA LYS A 140 12.90 -19.90 11.08
C LYS A 140 11.81 -19.23 11.90
N THR A 141 10.90 -20.07 12.38
CA THR A 141 10.01 -19.89 13.54
C THR A 141 10.17 -18.56 14.29
N THR A 142 9.24 -17.64 14.08
CA THR A 142 8.86 -16.64 15.10
C THR A 142 7.35 -16.40 15.00
N PRO A 143 6.56 -16.57 16.07
CA PRO A 143 5.12 -16.73 16.01
C PRO A 143 4.37 -15.40 16.18
N TYR A 144 4.76 -14.35 15.45
CA TYR A 144 4.03 -13.08 15.47
C TYR A 144 3.51 -12.77 14.08
N GLY A 145 2.31 -13.27 13.82
CA GLY A 145 1.48 -12.89 12.70
C GLY A 145 1.14 -11.39 12.76
N CYS A 146 0.97 -10.80 11.58
CA CYS A 146 0.56 -9.42 11.40
C CYS A 146 -0.79 -9.18 12.10
N PHE A 147 -0.78 -8.58 13.29
CA PHE A 147 -1.97 -8.02 13.92
C PHE A 147 -2.15 -6.58 13.44
N ALA A 148 -3.06 -6.39 12.50
CA ALA A 148 -3.73 -5.12 12.33
C ALA A 148 -4.78 -4.98 13.43
N SER A 149 -4.41 -4.41 14.57
CA SER A 149 -5.35 -3.79 15.51
C SER A 149 -4.63 -2.74 16.34
N ALA A 150 -4.92 -1.47 16.11
CA ALA A 150 -4.63 -0.42 17.08
C ALA A 150 -5.86 -0.30 18.01
N PRO A 151 -5.73 -0.54 19.32
CA PRO A 151 -6.71 -0.01 20.25
C PRO A 151 -6.37 1.44 20.56
N VAL A 152 -7.26 2.34 20.15
CA VAL A 152 -7.42 3.63 20.84
C VAL A 152 -7.97 3.32 22.22
N SER A 153 -7.17 3.56 23.26
CA SER A 153 -7.70 3.75 24.61
C SER A 153 -6.89 4.85 25.27
N GLY A 154 -7.49 6.03 25.35
CA GLY A 154 -7.04 7.06 26.25
C GLY A 154 -7.36 6.65 27.68
N SER A 155 -6.43 6.90 28.58
CA SER A 155 -6.80 7.15 29.98
C SER A 155 -5.85 8.19 30.56
N ALA A 156 -6.47 9.21 31.11
CA ALA A 156 -5.87 10.39 31.69
C ALA A 156 -5.01 10.06 32.92
N LYS A 157 -3.99 10.88 33.17
CA LYS A 157 -3.29 10.93 34.46
C LYS A 157 -4.26 11.38 35.57
N PRO A 158 -4.00 10.96 36.81
CA PRO A 158 -4.13 11.87 37.94
C PRO A 158 -2.75 12.17 38.54
N HIS A 159 -2.50 13.47 38.71
CA HIS A 159 -1.63 13.98 39.75
C HIS A 159 -2.17 13.53 41.11
N ASP A 160 -1.31 13.06 42.01
CA ASP A 160 -1.55 13.25 43.45
C ASP A 160 -0.25 13.55 44.19
N GLN A 161 -0.32 14.63 44.96
CA GLN A 161 0.71 15.12 45.87
C GLN A 161 0.54 14.38 47.19
N THR A 162 1.62 13.90 47.82
CA THR A 162 1.75 13.99 49.30
C THR A 162 3.13 13.55 49.80
N ARG A 163 3.81 14.55 50.38
CA ARG A 163 4.44 14.55 51.72
C ARG A 163 5.74 13.76 51.97
N SER A 164 6.80 14.53 52.22
CA SER A 164 8.03 14.17 52.94
C SER A 164 7.75 13.68 54.38
N PRO A 165 8.73 13.00 55.03
CA PRO A 165 9.35 13.63 56.19
C PRO A 165 10.89 13.49 56.27
N GLN A 166 11.42 14.33 57.16
CA GLN A 166 12.79 14.75 57.51
C GLN A 166 13.79 13.66 58.00
N PRO A 167 15.09 14.01 58.18
CA PRO A 167 16.20 13.07 58.36
C PRO A 167 16.52 12.75 59.83
N SER A 168 17.27 11.65 60.05
CA SER A 168 17.97 11.35 61.30
C SER A 168 19.29 10.64 60.99
N GLY A 169 20.42 11.26 61.37
CA GLY A 169 21.77 10.72 61.23
C GLY A 169 22.79 11.81 60.97
#